data_AF-A0A7C2NSJ9-F1
#
_entry.id   AF-A0A7C2NSJ9-F1
#
_cell.length_a   1.000
_cell.length_b   1.000
_cell.length_c   1.000
_cell.angle_alpha   90.00
_cell.angle_beta   90.00
_cell.angle_gamma   90.00
#
_symmetry.space_group_name_H-M   'P 1'
#
loop_
_entity.id
_entity.type
_entity.pdbx_description
1 polymer ?
#
loop_
_entity_poly.entity_id
_entity_poly.type
_entity_poly.pdbx_seq_one_letter_code
_entity_poly.pdbx_strand_id
1 'polypeptide(L)'
;MTERVAASAAMRPAAARGRSTPRGSRARIARARSTLDRLLPMHDADGARGTHLARRSASRPLRRAGAAGRRRVEREYTMRILRTRRGFTLIEVMIATAVVGILASVAIPQFITYQYRSKRSEAMTNVEAIVKSEIAYFGANGVFWSAPPVPAPIPGPKVPWDAVAHAAFDGLGYQPEGAVWYRYDVNTDPGSCGCGVGSNGEALCFTASAYGDTDGDGFVSMVSYFYTDPAGNWCATGINGNPPPPDPNSGNPILDRPAVFLAGPGADDY
;
A
#
# COMPACT_ATOMS: atom_id res chain seq x y z
N MET A 1 69.70 15.91 28.97
CA MET A 1 69.91 16.97 27.95
C MET A 1 68.53 17.30 27.41
N THR A 2 67.85 18.27 28.04
CA THR A 2 67.77 19.71 27.62
C THR A 2 66.79 19.86 26.44
N GLU A 3 65.79 20.73 26.43
CA GLU A 3 65.28 21.74 27.35
C GLU A 3 63.90 22.19 26.83
N ARG A 4 63.20 22.99 27.65
CA ARG A 4 61.91 23.64 27.42
C ARG A 4 61.91 24.59 26.19
N VAL A 5 60.73 25.01 25.72
CA VAL A 5 60.24 26.41 25.82
C VAL A 5 58.80 26.50 25.26
N ALA A 6 57.95 27.15 26.05
CA ALA A 6 56.61 27.62 25.70
C ALA A 6 56.66 29.12 25.34
N ALA A 7 55.80 29.57 24.42
CA ALA A 7 55.31 30.96 24.32
C ALA A 7 54.07 30.94 23.40
N SER A 8 52.85 31.24 23.84
CA SER A 8 52.31 32.50 24.40
C SER A 8 52.28 33.64 23.39
N ALA A 9 51.10 33.90 22.81
CA ALA A 9 50.64 35.25 22.45
C ALA A 9 49.12 35.23 22.18
N ALA A 10 48.37 35.74 23.14
CA ALA A 10 47.01 36.22 22.95
C ALA A 10 47.04 37.74 22.78
N MET A 11 46.29 38.31 21.83
CA MET A 11 45.63 39.62 22.01
C MET A 11 44.58 39.87 20.90
N ARG A 12 43.42 40.38 21.34
CA ARG A 12 42.17 40.70 20.64
C ARG A 12 42.24 42.13 20.01
N PRO A 13 41.13 42.86 19.79
CA PRO A 13 40.01 42.70 18.85
C PRO A 13 39.87 43.93 17.91
N ALA A 14 38.99 43.88 16.89
CA ALA A 14 38.48 45.08 16.24
C ALA A 14 36.98 44.96 15.92
N ALA A 15 36.20 45.84 16.53
CA ALA A 15 34.78 46.06 16.29
C ALA A 15 34.58 47.16 15.25
N ALA A 16 33.58 47.05 14.37
CA ALA A 16 32.63 48.14 14.09
C ALA A 16 31.56 47.77 13.04
N ARG A 17 30.30 47.83 13.51
CA ARG A 17 29.14 48.56 12.94
C ARG A 17 28.76 48.35 11.46
N GLY A 18 27.53 47.83 11.29
CA GLY A 18 26.73 48.00 10.09
C GLY A 18 25.27 47.61 10.33
N ARG A 19 24.49 48.51 10.95
CA ARG A 19 23.04 48.37 11.16
C ARG A 19 22.33 48.98 9.95
N SER A 20 21.52 48.21 9.23
CA SER A 20 20.43 48.78 8.41
C SER A 20 19.29 47.77 8.21
N THR A 21 18.18 48.05 8.87
CA THR A 21 16.81 47.74 8.40
C THR A 21 16.24 49.08 7.91
N PRO A 22 15.37 49.12 6.88
CA PRO A 22 13.93 49.07 7.19
C PRO A 22 13.00 48.52 6.08
N ARG A 23 11.75 48.22 6.51
CA ARG A 23 10.43 48.35 5.81
C ARG A 23 10.38 47.88 4.34
N GLY A 24 9.56 46.92 3.94
CA GLY A 24 8.18 46.67 4.35
C GLY A 24 7.32 46.64 3.09
N SER A 25 6.82 45.46 2.71
CA SER A 25 5.84 45.29 1.64
C SER A 25 4.83 44.23 2.06
N ARG A 26 3.76 44.71 2.69
CA ARG A 26 2.52 43.98 2.93
C ARG A 26 1.82 43.79 1.58
N ALA A 27 1.71 42.55 1.11
CA ALA A 27 0.82 42.19 0.02
C ALA A 27 -0.17 41.09 0.47
N ARG A 28 -1.32 41.59 0.92
CA ARG A 28 -2.68 41.05 0.75
C ARG A 28 -2.92 39.55 1.00
N ILE A 29 -3.42 39.28 2.20
CA ILE A 29 -4.30 38.16 2.53
C ILE A 29 -5.61 38.35 1.76
N ALA A 30 -5.87 37.50 0.77
CA ALA A 30 -7.22 37.36 0.20
C ALA A 30 -8.00 36.36 1.07
N ARG A 31 -8.93 36.88 1.87
CA ARG A 31 -10.00 36.10 2.50
C ARG A 31 -10.99 35.66 1.42
N ALA A 32 -11.10 34.37 1.17
CA ALA A 32 -12.33 33.81 0.59
C ALA A 32 -13.26 33.42 1.75
N ARG A 33 -14.43 34.05 1.77
CA ARG A 33 -15.54 33.83 2.71
C ARG A 33 -16.32 32.56 2.33
N SER A 34 -16.56 31.74 3.34
CA SER A 34 -17.80 31.02 3.66
C SER A 34 -18.76 30.67 2.52
N THR A 35 -18.84 29.38 2.20
CA THR A 35 -20.10 28.71 1.82
C THR A 35 -20.42 27.66 2.86
N LEU A 36 -20.98 28.13 3.98
CA LEU A 36 -21.89 27.36 4.82
C LEU A 36 -23.25 27.37 4.11
N ASP A 37 -23.63 26.28 3.45
CA ASP A 37 -24.99 25.75 3.58
C ASP A 37 -25.15 24.44 2.79
N ARG A 38 -25.14 23.32 3.51
CA ARG A 38 -26.09 22.20 3.37
C ARG A 38 -25.59 21.02 4.18
N LEU A 39 -25.80 21.13 5.50
CA LEU A 39 -26.21 19.98 6.28
C LEU A 39 -27.64 19.63 5.86
N LEU A 40 -27.93 18.35 5.60
CA LEU A 40 -28.88 17.60 6.42
C LEU A 40 -28.76 16.09 6.11
N PRO A 41 -28.94 15.24 7.13
CA PRO A 41 -28.87 13.77 7.06
C PRO A 41 -30.24 13.17 6.70
N MET A 42 -30.24 11.95 6.17
CA MET A 42 -31.43 11.10 6.09
C MET A 42 -31.17 9.82 6.87
N HIS A 43 -31.70 9.78 8.09
CA HIS A 43 -31.92 8.56 8.86
C HIS A 43 -33.39 8.55 9.31
N ASP A 44 -34.02 7.40 9.04
CA ASP A 44 -35.13 6.75 9.72
C ASP A 44 -36.55 7.34 9.87
N ALA A 45 -37.47 6.38 9.69
CA ALA A 45 -38.71 6.11 10.41
C ALA A 45 -39.92 7.05 10.25
N ASP A 46 -41.01 6.48 9.71
CA ASP A 46 -42.35 6.39 10.33
C ASP A 46 -43.32 5.79 9.28
N GLY A 47 -44.22 4.85 9.55
CA GLY A 47 -44.89 4.56 10.81
C GLY A 47 -46.27 5.24 10.86
N ALA A 48 -47.22 4.90 9.97
CA ALA A 48 -48.60 5.40 10.09
C ALA A 48 -49.66 4.36 9.71
N ARG A 49 -50.48 4.07 10.73
CA ARG A 49 -51.66 3.21 10.77
C ARG A 49 -52.85 3.94 10.16
N GLY A 50 -53.78 3.19 9.56
CA GLY A 50 -55.08 3.70 9.11
C GLY A 50 -56.14 2.61 9.13
N THR A 51 -56.76 2.42 10.29
CA THR A 51 -58.00 1.66 10.50
C THR A 51 -59.17 2.43 9.90
N HIS A 52 -60.01 1.78 9.09
CA HIS A 52 -61.34 2.31 8.79
C HIS A 52 -62.43 1.26 9.03
N LEU A 53 -63.32 1.65 9.94
CA LEU A 53 -64.44 0.90 10.47
C LEU A 53 -65.62 0.81 9.50
N ALA A 54 -66.29 -0.32 9.64
CA ALA A 54 -67.64 -0.70 9.23
C ALA A 54 -68.68 0.42 9.05
N ARG A 55 -69.56 0.23 8.05
CA ARG A 55 -70.96 0.64 8.12
C ARG A 55 -71.91 -0.42 7.55
N ARG A 56 -72.87 -0.77 8.41
CA ARG A 56 -74.22 -1.38 8.24
C ARG A 56 -74.91 -0.97 6.91
N SER A 57 -75.96 -1.62 6.38
CA SER A 57 -76.99 -2.54 6.88
C SER A 57 -77.68 -3.25 5.71
N ALA A 58 -78.35 -4.36 6.03
CA ALA A 58 -79.17 -5.22 5.17
C ALA A 58 -80.50 -4.62 4.69
N SER A 59 -81.05 -5.17 3.60
CA SER A 59 -82.45 -5.61 3.49
C SER A 59 -82.71 -6.40 2.19
N ARG A 60 -83.34 -7.57 2.33
CA ARG A 60 -83.75 -8.54 1.28
C ARG A 60 -84.96 -8.01 0.46
N PRO A 61 -85.36 -8.66 -0.66
CA PRO A 61 -86.34 -9.75 -0.55
C PRO A 61 -86.12 -10.95 -1.51
N LEU A 62 -87.08 -11.88 -1.43
CA LEU A 62 -87.12 -13.29 -1.80
C LEU A 62 -87.65 -13.61 -3.22
N ARG A 63 -87.38 -14.86 -3.65
CA ARG A 63 -88.18 -15.79 -4.52
C ARG A 63 -88.17 -15.64 -6.05
N ARG A 64 -87.55 -16.64 -6.71
CA ARG A 64 -88.13 -17.67 -7.62
C ARG A 64 -86.96 -18.46 -8.24
N ALA A 65 -86.72 -19.73 -7.93
CA ALA A 65 -87.33 -20.93 -8.53
C ALA A 65 -87.28 -20.98 -10.08
N GLY A 66 -86.48 -21.89 -10.63
CA GLY A 66 -86.78 -22.57 -11.89
C GLY A 66 -85.67 -22.62 -12.95
N ALA A 67 -85.43 -23.84 -13.48
CA ALA A 67 -84.70 -24.23 -14.69
C ALA A 67 -83.16 -24.17 -14.63
N ALA A 68 -82.45 -25.27 -14.34
CA ALA A 68 -82.25 -26.45 -15.20
C ALA A 68 -81.68 -26.12 -16.59
N GLY A 69 -80.43 -26.54 -16.81
CA GLY A 69 -79.96 -26.94 -18.13
C GLY A 69 -79.14 -25.91 -18.91
N ARG A 70 -77.82 -26.00 -18.79
CA ARG A 70 -76.92 -26.53 -19.84
C ARG A 70 -75.47 -26.29 -19.42
N ARG A 71 -74.83 -27.36 -18.95
CA ARG A 71 -73.38 -27.42 -18.81
C ARG A 71 -72.78 -27.35 -20.21
N ARG A 72 -72.27 -26.18 -20.61
CA ARG A 72 -71.34 -26.06 -21.73
C ARG A 72 -69.95 -26.01 -21.11
N VAL A 73 -69.31 -27.17 -21.04
CA VAL A 73 -67.91 -27.28 -20.64
C VAL A 73 -67.09 -26.75 -21.82
N GLU A 74 -66.73 -25.48 -21.79
CA GLU A 74 -65.62 -24.99 -22.61
C GLU A 74 -64.35 -25.68 -22.10
N ARG A 75 -63.86 -26.65 -22.88
CA ARG A 75 -62.49 -27.12 -22.72
C ARG A 75 -61.58 -26.02 -23.25
N GLU A 76 -61.19 -25.09 -22.39
CA GLU A 76 -59.93 -24.38 -22.57
C GLU A 76 -58.82 -25.42 -22.59
N TYR A 77 -58.27 -25.67 -23.77
CA TYR A 77 -56.98 -26.35 -23.88
C TYR A 77 -55.91 -25.32 -23.50
N THR A 78 -55.81 -25.01 -22.21
CA THR A 78 -54.63 -24.36 -21.66
C THR A 78 -53.47 -25.30 -21.93
N MET A 79 -52.67 -25.02 -22.96
CA MET A 79 -51.40 -25.71 -23.21
C MET A 79 -50.50 -25.44 -22.01
N ARG A 80 -50.65 -26.27 -20.97
CA ARG A 80 -49.69 -26.40 -19.89
C ARG A 80 -48.43 -26.92 -20.55
N ILE A 81 -47.51 -26.01 -20.87
CA ILE A 81 -46.13 -26.37 -21.14
C ILE A 81 -45.67 -27.15 -19.91
N LEU A 82 -45.65 -28.47 -20.03
CA LEU A 82 -45.13 -29.37 -19.00
C LEU A 82 -43.64 -29.07 -18.92
N ARG A 83 -43.26 -28.18 -17.99
CA ARG A 83 -41.86 -27.97 -17.63
C ARG A 83 -41.36 -29.25 -16.99
N THR A 84 -40.79 -30.14 -17.80
CA THR A 84 -40.09 -31.34 -17.34
C THR A 84 -38.95 -30.89 -16.45
N ARG A 85 -39.07 -31.12 -15.14
CA ARG A 85 -37.97 -30.90 -14.20
C ARG A 85 -36.95 -32.01 -14.41
N ARG A 86 -35.96 -31.78 -15.27
CA ARG A 86 -34.76 -32.61 -15.35
C ARG A 86 -33.88 -32.28 -14.15
N GLY A 87 -33.66 -33.27 -13.28
CA GLY A 87 -32.67 -33.17 -12.20
C GLY A 87 -31.27 -33.47 -12.73
N PHE A 88 -30.24 -32.92 -12.08
CA PHE A 88 -28.85 -33.29 -12.32
C PHE A 88 -28.62 -34.72 -11.87
N THR A 89 -27.89 -35.49 -12.67
CA THR A 89 -27.46 -36.84 -12.29
C THR A 89 -26.25 -36.76 -11.37
N LEU A 90 -26.12 -37.72 -10.45
CA LEU A 90 -24.95 -37.81 -9.57
C LEU A 90 -23.66 -38.03 -10.39
N ILE A 91 -23.75 -38.74 -11.51
CA ILE A 91 -22.61 -38.98 -12.40
C ILE A 91 -22.15 -37.70 -13.12
N GLU A 92 -23.07 -36.81 -13.54
CA GLU A 92 -22.71 -35.50 -14.09
C GLU A 92 -21.91 -34.67 -13.08
N VAL A 93 -22.33 -34.70 -11.81
CA VAL A 93 -21.61 -33.98 -10.75
C VAL A 93 -20.24 -34.61 -10.49
N MET A 94 -20.14 -35.95 -10.47
CA MET A 94 -18.86 -36.64 -10.27
C MET A 94 -17.83 -36.30 -11.35
N ILE A 95 -18.20 -36.40 -12.63
CA ILE A 95 -17.28 -36.10 -13.74
C ILE A 95 -16.90 -34.62 -13.73
N ALA A 96 -17.87 -33.73 -13.50
CA ALA A 96 -17.59 -32.29 -13.41
C ALA A 96 -16.57 -31.97 -12.31
N THR A 97 -16.75 -32.53 -11.10
CA THR A 97 -15.81 -32.31 -9.99
C THR A 97 -14.43 -32.92 -10.25
N ALA A 98 -14.35 -34.06 -10.93
CA ALA A 98 -13.07 -34.66 -11.33
C ALA A 98 -12.29 -33.75 -12.28
N VAL A 99 -12.96 -33.17 -13.29
CA VAL A 99 -12.33 -32.22 -14.22
C VAL A 99 -11.90 -30.95 -13.50
N VAL A 100 -12.77 -30.37 -12.65
CA VAL A 100 -12.42 -29.17 -11.87
C VAL A 100 -11.24 -29.44 -10.92
N GLY A 101 -11.15 -30.63 -10.32
CA GLY A 101 -10.03 -31.03 -9.47
C GLY A 101 -8.69 -31.07 -10.22
N ILE A 102 -8.67 -31.61 -11.44
CA ILE A 102 -7.46 -31.63 -12.28
C ILE A 102 -7.04 -30.21 -12.70
N LEU A 103 -8.00 -29.34 -13.03
CA LEU A 103 -7.69 -27.95 -13.38
C LEU A 103 -7.18 -27.17 -12.16
N ALA A 104 -7.79 -27.38 -10.99
CA ALA A 104 -7.42 -26.68 -9.76
C ALA A 104 -6.01 -27.03 -9.27
N SER A 105 -5.57 -28.28 -9.43
CA SER A 105 -4.24 -28.71 -8.98
C SER A 105 -3.09 -28.01 -9.70
N VAL A 106 -3.30 -27.61 -10.97
CA VAL A 106 -2.32 -26.83 -11.74
C VAL A 106 -2.53 -25.33 -11.55
N ALA A 107 -3.78 -24.86 -11.52
CA ALA A 107 -4.09 -23.44 -11.48
C ALA A 107 -3.76 -22.77 -10.14
N ILE A 108 -4.00 -23.44 -9.01
CA ILE A 108 -3.78 -22.88 -7.67
C ILE A 108 -2.30 -22.48 -7.42
N PRO A 109 -1.30 -23.37 -7.58
CA PRO A 109 0.09 -23.00 -7.33
C PRO A 109 0.58 -21.89 -8.27
N GLN A 110 0.15 -21.91 -9.54
CA GLN A 110 0.49 -20.85 -10.50
C GLN A 110 -0.10 -19.50 -10.11
N PHE A 111 -1.36 -19.48 -9.65
CA PHE A 111 -2.02 -18.26 -9.20
C PHE A 111 -1.34 -17.66 -7.97
N ILE A 112 -0.90 -18.50 -7.03
CA ILE A 112 -0.17 -18.07 -5.84
C ILE A 112 1.16 -17.41 -6.22
N THR A 113 1.95 -18.03 -7.11
CA THR A 113 3.21 -17.45 -7.60
C THR A 113 2.97 -16.12 -8.33
N TYR A 114 1.91 -16.01 -9.11
CA TYR A 114 1.54 -14.76 -9.77
C TYR A 114 1.22 -13.64 -8.77
N GLN A 115 0.49 -13.95 -7.70
CA GLN A 115 0.23 -13.02 -6.60
C GLN A 115 1.53 -12.54 -5.96
N TYR A 116 2.48 -13.43 -5.66
CA TYR A 116 3.76 -13.04 -5.05
C TYR A 116 4.62 -12.16 -5.96
N ARG A 117 4.67 -12.47 -7.26
CA ARG A 117 5.35 -11.62 -8.24
C ARG A 117 4.72 -10.23 -8.31
N SER A 118 3.38 -10.15 -8.26
CA SER A 118 2.66 -8.86 -8.24
C SER A 118 2.97 -8.05 -6.99
N LYS A 119 2.96 -8.67 -5.80
CA LYS A 119 3.33 -8.02 -4.53
C LYS A 119 4.77 -7.50 -4.57
N ARG A 120 5.70 -8.28 -5.10
CA ARG A 120 7.10 -7.88 -5.24
C ARG A 120 7.30 -6.74 -6.25
N SER A 121 6.56 -6.76 -7.36
CA SER A 121 6.59 -5.68 -8.34
C SER A 121 6.18 -4.34 -7.73
N GLU A 122 5.19 -4.33 -6.82
CA GLU A 122 4.81 -3.14 -6.05
C GLU A 122 5.99 -2.62 -5.21
N ALA A 123 6.70 -3.52 -4.53
CA ALA A 123 7.88 -3.16 -3.74
C ALA A 123 9.00 -2.55 -4.59
N MET A 124 9.31 -3.15 -5.75
CA MET A 124 10.30 -2.61 -6.69
C MET A 124 9.94 -1.19 -7.14
N THR A 125 8.70 -0.96 -7.55
CA THR A 125 8.24 0.36 -7.98
C THR A 125 8.36 1.40 -6.86
N ASN A 126 8.00 1.02 -5.62
CA ASN A 126 8.12 1.89 -4.46
C ASN A 126 9.58 2.20 -4.11
N VAL A 127 10.48 1.21 -4.11
CA VAL A 127 11.91 1.42 -3.87
C VAL A 127 12.52 2.31 -4.97
N GLU A 128 12.19 2.10 -6.24
CA GLU A 128 12.65 2.97 -7.33
C GLU A 128 12.16 4.41 -7.18
N ALA A 129 10.93 4.62 -6.71
CA ALA A 129 10.41 5.94 -6.42
C ALA A 129 11.14 6.62 -5.26
N ILE A 130 11.47 5.86 -4.20
CA ILE A 130 12.32 6.33 -3.09
C ILE A 130 13.70 6.74 -3.62
N VAL A 131 14.35 5.89 -4.41
CA VAL A 131 15.68 6.16 -5.00
C VAL A 131 15.68 7.44 -5.84
N LYS A 132 14.67 7.63 -6.69
CA LYS A 132 14.53 8.87 -7.49
C LYS A 132 14.38 10.10 -6.59
N SER A 133 13.62 9.96 -5.50
CA SER A 133 13.42 11.04 -4.53
C SER A 133 14.72 11.34 -3.78
N GLU A 134 15.50 10.32 -3.42
CA GLU A 134 16.81 10.47 -2.76
C GLU A 134 17.81 11.22 -3.64
N ILE A 135 17.92 10.83 -4.92
CA ILE A 135 18.83 11.50 -5.86
C ILE A 135 18.41 12.98 -6.03
N ALA A 136 17.12 13.26 -6.12
CA ALA A 136 16.61 14.63 -6.19
C ALA A 136 16.89 15.42 -4.89
N TYR A 137 16.67 14.78 -3.73
CA TYR A 137 16.90 15.36 -2.42
C TYR A 137 18.38 15.69 -2.19
N PHE A 138 19.29 14.79 -2.57
CA PHE A 138 20.73 15.03 -2.57
C PHE A 138 21.12 16.20 -3.48
N GLY A 139 20.53 16.29 -4.67
CA GLY A 139 20.75 17.43 -5.58
C GLY A 139 20.36 18.78 -4.98
N ALA A 140 19.38 18.81 -4.07
CA ALA A 140 18.90 20.02 -3.43
C ALA A 140 19.61 20.34 -2.10
N ASN A 141 19.96 19.33 -1.30
CA ASN A 141 20.44 19.48 0.07
C ASN A 141 21.91 19.06 0.26
N GLY A 142 22.51 18.39 -0.73
CA GLY A 142 23.88 17.86 -0.70
C GLY A 142 24.06 16.64 0.19
N VAL A 143 22.96 16.03 0.65
CA VAL A 143 22.92 14.96 1.65
C VAL A 143 21.75 14.03 1.36
N PHE A 144 21.85 12.75 1.73
CA PHE A 144 20.75 11.78 1.58
C PHE A 144 19.83 11.79 2.80
N TRP A 145 18.55 11.51 2.59
CA TRP A 145 17.58 11.43 3.68
C TRP A 145 17.66 10.07 4.36
N SER A 146 17.47 10.03 5.69
CA SER A 146 17.31 8.78 6.41
C SER A 146 15.87 8.63 6.88
N ALA A 147 15.28 7.49 6.55
CA ALA A 147 13.93 7.13 6.98
C ALA A 147 14.00 5.84 7.81
N PRO A 148 13.47 5.84 9.04
CA PRO A 148 13.38 4.63 9.83
C PRO A 148 12.43 3.63 9.17
N PRO A 149 12.53 2.34 9.52
CA PRO A 149 11.73 1.33 8.88
C PRO A 149 10.24 1.41 9.24
N VAL A 150 9.37 1.60 8.24
CA VAL A 150 7.92 1.84 8.38
C VAL A 150 7.11 1.33 7.17
N PRO A 151 5.83 0.97 7.33
CA PRO A 151 5.10 0.80 8.58
C PRO A 151 5.60 -0.41 9.38
N ALA A 152 5.36 -0.42 10.70
CA ALA A 152 5.72 -1.53 11.58
C ALA A 152 4.45 -2.26 12.07
N PRO A 153 4.47 -3.60 12.27
CA PRO A 153 5.56 -4.55 12.02
C PRO A 153 5.78 -4.85 10.52
N ILE A 154 6.69 -5.78 10.19
CA ILE A 154 6.85 -6.27 8.82
C ILE A 154 5.50 -6.82 8.33
N PRO A 155 4.93 -6.30 7.23
CA PRO A 155 3.61 -6.72 6.79
C PRO A 155 3.63 -8.13 6.21
N GLY A 156 2.64 -8.93 6.59
CA GLY A 156 2.22 -10.12 5.85
C GLY A 156 1.01 -9.82 4.96
N PRO A 157 -0.11 -9.34 5.55
CA PRO A 157 -1.18 -8.71 4.80
C PRO A 157 -0.82 -7.29 4.36
N LYS A 158 -1.54 -6.75 3.37
CA LYS A 158 -1.41 -5.36 2.93
C LYS A 158 -1.84 -4.42 4.06
N VAL A 159 -1.01 -3.43 4.39
CA VAL A 159 -1.25 -2.48 5.49
C VAL A 159 -1.34 -1.05 4.98
N PRO A 160 -2.16 -0.18 5.60
CA PRO A 160 -2.23 1.22 5.19
C PRO A 160 -0.90 1.95 5.46
N TRP A 161 -0.59 2.95 4.63
CA TRP A 161 0.48 3.91 4.92
C TRP A 161 0.03 4.80 6.08
N ASP A 162 0.48 4.50 7.30
CA ASP A 162 0.03 5.20 8.51
C ASP A 162 0.72 6.56 8.71
N ALA A 163 0.29 7.33 9.72
CA ALA A 163 0.85 8.65 9.99
C ALA A 163 2.34 8.63 10.35
N VAL A 164 2.83 7.52 10.94
CA VAL A 164 4.25 7.36 11.28
C VAL A 164 5.07 7.17 10.00
N ALA A 165 4.55 6.37 9.07
CA ALA A 165 5.16 6.14 7.76
C ALA A 165 5.18 7.42 6.91
N HIS A 166 4.10 8.21 6.94
CA HIS A 166 4.08 9.53 6.32
C HIS A 166 5.18 10.43 6.91
N ALA A 167 5.24 10.56 8.24
CA ALA A 167 6.21 11.44 8.89
C ALA A 167 7.67 11.04 8.63
N ALA A 168 7.96 9.74 8.50
CA ALA A 168 9.30 9.24 8.21
C ALA A 168 9.83 9.64 6.82
N PHE A 169 8.92 9.76 5.83
CA PHE A 169 9.26 10.04 4.43
C PHE A 169 8.84 11.44 3.96
N ASP A 170 8.20 12.25 4.81
CA ASP A 170 7.71 13.60 4.47
C ASP A 170 8.84 14.51 3.98
N GLY A 171 10.00 14.47 4.64
CA GLY A 171 11.18 15.26 4.23
C GLY A 171 11.79 14.83 2.89
N LEU A 172 11.67 13.54 2.55
CA LEU A 172 12.07 13.01 1.24
C LEU A 172 11.07 13.40 0.14
N GLY A 173 9.82 13.70 0.51
CA GLY A 173 8.73 13.94 -0.43
C GLY A 173 8.19 12.67 -1.09
N TYR A 174 8.37 11.52 -0.45
CA TYR A 174 7.90 10.22 -0.95
C TYR A 174 6.62 9.76 -0.24
N GLN A 175 5.68 9.20 -1.01
CA GLN A 175 4.52 8.48 -0.48
C GLN A 175 4.06 7.39 -1.48
N PRO A 176 3.73 6.17 -1.02
CA PRO A 176 3.16 5.13 -1.88
C PRO A 176 1.68 5.37 -2.20
N GLU A 177 1.21 4.73 -3.27
CA GLU A 177 -0.20 4.73 -3.64
C GLU A 177 -1.02 3.79 -2.72
N GLY A 178 -1.50 4.36 -1.61
CA GLY A 178 -2.42 3.69 -0.69
C GLY A 178 -1.73 2.70 0.25
N ALA A 179 -2.35 1.55 0.45
CA ALA A 179 -1.79 0.50 1.31
C ALA A 179 -0.59 -0.18 0.63
N VAL A 180 0.28 -0.81 1.41
CA VAL A 180 1.53 -1.43 0.98
C VAL A 180 1.68 -2.86 1.50
N TRP A 181 2.35 -3.72 0.71
CA TRP A 181 2.70 -5.08 1.14
C TRP A 181 4.04 -5.20 1.88
N TYR A 182 4.87 -4.15 1.82
CA TYR A 182 6.21 -4.14 2.36
C TYR A 182 6.37 -2.96 3.33
N ARG A 183 7.34 -3.11 4.24
CA ARG A 183 7.90 -2.07 5.09
C ARG A 183 9.13 -1.49 4.41
N TYR A 184 9.27 -0.18 4.39
CA TYR A 184 10.34 0.54 3.70
C TYR A 184 11.22 1.31 4.68
N ASP A 185 12.50 1.46 4.34
CA ASP A 185 13.48 2.26 5.05
C ASP A 185 14.51 2.84 4.09
N VAL A 186 15.16 3.91 4.55
CA VAL A 186 16.37 4.45 3.93
C VAL A 186 17.43 4.64 4.99
N ASN A 187 18.54 3.92 4.85
CA ASN A 187 19.68 4.07 5.74
C ASN A 187 20.81 4.88 5.09
N THR A 188 21.28 5.86 5.83
CA THR A 188 22.42 6.73 5.49
C THR A 188 23.38 6.89 6.68
N ASP A 189 23.20 6.14 7.78
CA ASP A 189 23.97 6.34 9.01
C ASP A 189 25.46 6.06 8.78
N PRO A 190 26.36 7.07 8.89
CA PRO A 190 27.80 6.89 8.71
C PRO A 190 28.44 5.91 9.70
N GLY A 191 27.80 5.63 10.84
CA GLY A 191 28.25 4.68 11.84
C GLY A 191 27.91 3.22 11.53
N SER A 192 26.88 2.97 10.72
CA SER A 192 26.47 1.63 10.28
C SER A 192 26.71 1.37 8.80
N CYS A 193 26.92 2.42 8.01
CA CYS A 193 27.19 2.36 6.59
C CYS A 193 28.70 2.48 6.34
N GLY A 194 29.22 1.67 5.42
CA GLY A 194 30.61 1.79 4.96
C GLY A 194 30.86 2.99 4.04
N CYS A 195 29.95 3.96 3.98
CA CYS A 195 30.05 5.10 3.08
C CYS A 195 31.28 5.96 3.43
N GLY A 196 31.88 6.57 2.41
CA GLY A 196 32.64 7.79 2.60
C GLY A 196 31.75 8.88 3.20
N VAL A 197 32.35 9.71 4.06
CA VAL A 197 31.69 10.90 4.60
C VAL A 197 32.09 12.12 3.78
N GLY A 198 31.11 12.95 3.46
CA GLY A 198 31.33 14.24 2.83
C GLY A 198 31.99 15.24 3.80
N SER A 199 32.31 16.42 3.30
CA SER A 199 32.95 17.49 4.11
C SER A 199 32.11 17.96 5.31
N ASN A 200 30.81 17.65 5.31
CA ASN A 200 29.87 17.97 6.39
C ASN A 200 29.71 16.82 7.40
N GLY A 201 30.42 15.69 7.22
CA GLY A 201 30.29 14.50 8.06
C GLY A 201 29.12 13.57 7.72
N GLU A 202 28.41 13.85 6.63
CA GLU A 202 27.23 13.10 6.18
C GLU A 202 27.62 12.01 5.17
N ALA A 203 26.86 10.90 5.14
CA ALA A 203 27.15 9.80 4.25
C ALA A 203 26.93 10.17 2.78
N LEU A 204 27.85 9.75 1.92
CA LEU A 204 27.79 9.92 0.46
C LEU A 204 27.11 8.75 -0.26
N CYS A 205 26.49 7.85 0.51
CA CYS A 205 25.84 6.66 -0.02
C CYS A 205 24.61 6.34 0.81
N PHE A 206 23.67 5.57 0.25
CA PHE A 206 22.45 5.19 0.95
C PHE A 206 22.00 3.79 0.54
N THR A 207 21.11 3.23 1.34
CA THR A 207 20.41 1.99 0.99
C THR A 207 18.93 2.15 1.23
N ALA A 208 18.14 1.98 0.18
CA ALA A 208 16.69 1.93 0.25
C ALA A 208 16.26 0.47 0.21
N SER A 209 15.47 0.04 1.18
CA SER A 209 15.06 -1.35 1.31
C SER A 209 13.58 -1.49 1.59
N ALA A 210 13.04 -2.66 1.23
CA ALA A 210 11.67 -3.06 1.41
C ALA A 210 11.60 -4.49 1.94
N TYR A 211 10.82 -4.75 2.99
CA TYR A 211 10.71 -6.04 3.66
C TYR A 211 9.24 -6.46 3.83
N GLY A 212 8.89 -7.68 3.45
CA GLY A 212 7.53 -8.21 3.57
C GLY A 212 7.48 -9.74 3.63
N ASP A 213 6.52 -10.27 4.38
CA ASP A 213 6.21 -11.70 4.48
C ASP A 213 5.04 -12.01 3.54
N THR A 214 5.31 -12.08 2.24
CA THR A 214 4.26 -12.07 1.21
C THR A 214 3.39 -13.33 1.17
N ASP A 215 3.82 -14.41 1.80
CA ASP A 215 3.23 -15.74 1.83
C ASP A 215 2.83 -16.21 3.23
N GLY A 216 3.20 -15.48 4.28
CA GLY A 216 2.79 -15.74 5.66
C GLY A 216 3.51 -16.93 6.29
N ASP A 217 4.66 -17.31 5.75
CA ASP A 217 5.45 -18.46 6.21
C ASP A 217 6.51 -18.08 7.26
N GLY A 218 6.62 -16.78 7.56
CA GLY A 218 7.56 -16.21 8.52
C GLY A 218 8.94 -15.90 7.94
N PHE A 219 9.20 -16.23 6.67
CA PHE A 219 10.37 -15.75 5.94
C PHE A 219 10.07 -14.41 5.27
N VAL A 220 11.09 -13.56 5.21
CA VAL A 220 10.93 -12.20 4.69
C VAL A 220 11.52 -12.10 3.30
N SER A 221 10.70 -11.71 2.34
CA SER A 221 11.15 -11.22 1.04
C SER A 221 11.66 -9.79 1.19
N MET A 222 12.79 -9.52 0.55
CA MET A 222 13.44 -8.22 0.57
C MET A 222 13.65 -7.71 -0.86
N VAL A 223 13.44 -6.42 -1.06
CA VAL A 223 13.84 -5.69 -2.27
C VAL A 223 14.70 -4.53 -1.82
N SER A 224 15.91 -4.42 -2.35
CA SER A 224 16.84 -3.37 -1.92
C SER A 224 17.59 -2.75 -3.06
N TYR A 225 17.95 -1.49 -2.87
CA TYR A 225 18.78 -0.70 -3.75
C TYR A 225 19.93 -0.12 -2.95
N PHE A 226 21.14 -0.40 -3.39
CA PHE A 226 22.38 0.06 -2.76
C PHE A 226 23.02 1.09 -3.67
N TYR A 227 22.98 2.36 -3.26
CA TYR A 227 23.65 3.44 -3.98
C TYR A 227 25.09 3.55 -3.49
N THR A 228 26.04 3.61 -4.44
CA THR A 228 27.48 3.67 -4.14
C THR A 228 28.00 5.11 -4.04
N ASP A 229 29.03 5.32 -3.22
CA ASP A 229 29.80 6.55 -3.24
C ASP A 229 30.80 6.57 -4.43
N PRO A 230 31.43 7.72 -4.74
CA PRO A 230 32.40 7.80 -5.84
C PRO A 230 33.66 6.93 -5.66
N ALA A 231 33.93 6.43 -4.46
CA ALA A 231 35.03 5.51 -4.18
C ALA A 231 34.61 4.03 -4.27
N GLY A 232 33.32 3.76 -4.56
CA GLY A 232 32.74 2.43 -4.65
C GLY A 232 32.33 1.83 -3.30
N ASN A 233 32.34 2.60 -2.22
CA ASN A 233 31.79 2.14 -0.95
C ASN A 233 30.27 2.24 -0.95
N TRP A 234 29.63 1.42 -0.11
CA TRP A 234 28.18 1.29 -0.06
C TRP A 234 27.72 1.04 1.38
N CYS A 235 26.43 1.28 1.63
CA CYS A 235 25.85 1.06 2.94
C CYS A 235 25.40 -0.39 3.08
N ALA A 236 26.06 -1.16 3.95
CA ALA A 236 25.74 -2.58 4.12
C ALA A 236 24.54 -2.88 5.01
N THR A 237 23.83 -1.85 5.44
CA THR A 237 22.81 -1.96 6.48
C THR A 237 21.48 -1.44 5.95
N GLY A 238 20.62 -2.35 5.46
CA GLY A 238 19.16 -2.16 5.51
C GLY A 238 18.58 -2.67 6.84
N ILE A 239 17.26 -2.83 6.96
CA ILE A 239 16.67 -3.60 8.08
C ILE A 239 17.35 -4.98 8.18
N ASN A 240 17.80 -5.32 9.39
CA ASN A 240 18.50 -6.56 9.74
C ASN A 240 19.92 -6.73 9.16
N GLY A 241 20.51 -5.70 8.53
CA GLY A 241 21.91 -5.75 8.10
C GLY A 241 22.19 -6.69 6.92
N ASN A 242 21.19 -6.95 6.09
CA ASN A 242 21.32 -7.84 4.94
C ASN A 242 22.11 -7.17 3.80
N PRO A 243 23.18 -7.81 3.28
CA PRO A 243 23.93 -7.30 2.13
C PRO A 243 23.16 -7.49 0.81
N PRO A 244 23.57 -6.81 -0.28
CA PRO A 244 23.05 -7.03 -1.62
C PRO A 244 23.24 -8.49 -2.01
N PRO A 245 22.25 -9.09 -2.70
CA PRO A 245 22.44 -10.40 -3.29
C PRO A 245 23.56 -10.34 -4.33
N PRO A 246 24.41 -11.37 -4.41
CA PRO A 246 25.42 -11.47 -5.46
C PRO A 246 24.77 -11.79 -6.81
N ASP A 247 25.36 -11.28 -7.88
CA ASP A 247 24.97 -11.63 -9.24
C ASP A 247 25.35 -13.10 -9.52
N PRO A 248 24.42 -13.95 -10.02
CA PRO A 248 24.69 -15.37 -10.26
C PRO A 248 25.87 -15.65 -11.19
N ASN A 249 26.17 -14.72 -12.11
CA ASN A 249 27.22 -14.92 -13.11
C ASN A 249 28.58 -14.40 -12.67
N SER A 250 28.61 -13.28 -11.94
CA SER A 250 29.86 -12.61 -11.57
C SER A 250 30.27 -12.82 -10.11
N GLY A 251 29.35 -13.25 -9.25
CA GLY A 251 29.56 -13.36 -7.80
C GLY A 251 29.71 -12.01 -7.07
N ASN A 252 29.75 -10.91 -7.83
CA ASN A 252 29.85 -9.57 -7.27
C ASN A 252 28.48 -9.10 -6.76
N PRO A 253 28.44 -8.24 -5.71
CA PRO A 253 27.20 -7.68 -5.23
C PRO A 253 26.47 -6.89 -6.32
N ILE A 254 25.15 -7.00 -6.33
CA ILE A 254 24.30 -6.19 -7.21
C ILE A 254 24.15 -4.79 -6.60
N LEU A 255 24.77 -3.78 -7.24
CA LEU A 255 24.74 -2.38 -6.82
C LEU A 255 24.07 -1.49 -7.88
N ASP A 256 23.56 -0.33 -7.46
CA ASP A 256 22.96 0.71 -8.30
C ASP A 256 21.77 0.25 -9.17
N ARG A 257 21.20 -0.92 -8.86
CA ARG A 257 19.97 -1.47 -9.43
C ARG A 257 19.15 -2.16 -8.35
N PRO A 258 17.81 -2.18 -8.45
CA PRO A 258 16.98 -2.87 -7.49
C PRO A 258 17.27 -4.37 -7.57
N ALA A 259 17.53 -4.97 -6.42
CA ALA A 259 17.83 -6.38 -6.27
C ALA A 259 16.84 -7.03 -5.31
N VAL A 260 16.55 -8.30 -5.54
CA VAL A 260 15.62 -9.06 -4.72
C VAL A 260 16.40 -10.10 -3.94
N PHE A 261 16.11 -10.19 -2.66
CA PHE A 261 16.56 -11.27 -1.80
C PHE A 261 15.34 -12.03 -1.27
N LEU A 262 15.35 -13.35 -1.41
CA LEU A 262 14.29 -14.22 -0.92
C LEU A 262 14.85 -15.06 0.22
N ALA A 263 14.30 -14.90 1.42
CA ALA A 263 14.51 -15.87 2.48
C ALA A 263 13.55 -17.05 2.23
N GLY A 264 14.06 -18.28 2.20
CA GLY A 264 13.25 -19.50 2.09
C GLY A 264 13.70 -20.47 0.97
N PRO A 265 13.29 -21.75 1.03
CA PRO A 265 13.64 -22.76 0.03
C PRO A 265 12.92 -22.47 -1.32
N GLY A 266 13.68 -22.28 -2.40
CA GLY A 266 13.19 -21.86 -3.73
C GLY A 266 13.64 -20.45 -4.15
N ALA A 267 14.69 -19.93 -3.52
CA ALA A 267 15.24 -18.60 -3.76
C ALA A 267 16.04 -18.48 -5.08
N ASP A 268 16.28 -19.60 -5.75
CA ASP A 268 17.25 -19.78 -6.84
C ASP A 268 16.64 -19.71 -8.25
N ASP A 269 15.32 -19.55 -8.39
CA ASP A 269 14.60 -19.64 -9.68
C ASP A 269 14.12 -18.31 -10.28
N TYR A 270 14.70 -17.15 -9.91
CA TYR A 270 14.36 -15.84 -10.52
C TYR A 270 15.54 -14.89 -10.72
#